data_AF-A0A329S8U1-F1
#
_entry.id   AF-A0A329S8U1-F1
#
_cell.length_a   1.000
_cell.length_b   1.000
_cell.length_c   1.000
_cell.angle_alpha   90.00
_cell.angle_beta   90.00
_cell.angle_gamma   90.00
#
_symmetry.space_group_name_H-M   'P 1'
#
loop_
_entity.id
_entity.type
_entity.pdbx_description
1 polymer ?
#
loop_
_entity_poly.entity_id
_entity_poly.type
_entity_poly.pdbx_seq_one_letter_code
_entity_poly.pdbx_strand_id
1 'polypeptide(L)'
;MAPSLSSPRASPSDDESVDLECGLTSSPHSLTRREMERDLVLAFDSRDLRRHEAWLLVETKWLDAWMSYVLGDDDNANAPKRPGPLTNDTLFDREEFRVRDNLLQTKDYRGVNPQVYALYAELYGTDDAKPIARWTLDIYATPVMVDDIREMLHVPRLRARSFVTEMNEELQSHEKGLEGLKTREEEEKESWTYRCLCRCEFLVPCLNRLLGGGPTYKKEKETSWSDYFNCCCKRKRRQAKKSKKSKKNKKSRGEEETSSDETSSDEETHGLLG
;
A
#
# COMPACT_ATOMS: atom_id res chain seq x y z
N MET A 1 -36.78 -41.96 -41.82
CA MET A 1 -35.61 -42.49 -42.53
C MET A 1 -34.68 -41.32 -42.85
N ALA A 2 -33.55 -41.20 -42.16
CA ALA A 2 -32.35 -40.57 -42.72
C ALA A 2 -31.67 -41.64 -43.64
N PRO A 3 -30.79 -41.31 -44.62
CA PRO A 3 -29.53 -40.61 -44.35
C PRO A 3 -28.88 -39.77 -45.50
N SER A 4 -27.80 -39.05 -45.10
CA SER A 4 -26.52 -38.81 -45.80
C SER A 4 -26.43 -37.86 -47.00
N LEU A 5 -25.34 -37.12 -47.27
CA LEU A 5 -24.07 -36.75 -46.61
C LEU A 5 -23.40 -35.74 -47.58
N SER A 6 -22.74 -34.69 -47.09
CA SER A 6 -21.42 -34.24 -47.60
C SER A 6 -20.90 -33.04 -46.81
N SER A 7 -19.70 -33.24 -46.25
CA SER A 7 -18.83 -32.20 -45.67
C SER A 7 -18.14 -31.38 -46.77
N PRO A 8 -17.44 -30.28 -46.44
CA PRO A 8 -16.02 -30.43 -46.09
C PRO A 8 -15.54 -29.59 -44.89
N ARG A 9 -14.34 -30.00 -44.48
CA ARG A 9 -13.48 -29.65 -43.35
C ARG A 9 -12.53 -28.51 -43.73
N ALA A 10 -12.26 -27.57 -42.81
CA ALA A 10 -10.96 -26.89 -42.70
C ALA A 10 -10.84 -26.12 -41.37
N SER A 11 -9.77 -26.42 -40.62
CA SER A 11 -9.13 -25.57 -39.60
C SER A 11 -7.73 -25.24 -40.16
N PRO A 12 -7.15 -24.05 -39.89
CA PRO A 12 -6.18 -23.89 -38.78
C PRO A 12 -6.34 -22.54 -38.04
N SER A 13 -6.33 -22.49 -36.70
CA SER A 13 -5.20 -22.16 -35.80
C SER A 13 -4.39 -20.90 -36.18
N ASP A 14 -4.48 -19.86 -35.33
CA ASP A 14 -3.44 -18.89 -34.94
C ASP A 14 -4.05 -18.12 -33.73
N ASP A 15 -3.77 -18.49 -32.49
CA ASP A 15 -2.74 -17.88 -31.64
C ASP A 15 -2.73 -16.35 -31.66
N GLU A 16 -3.73 -15.73 -31.03
CA GLU A 16 -3.58 -14.43 -30.39
C GLU A 16 -3.72 -14.60 -28.87
N SER A 17 -2.66 -15.12 -28.25
CA SER A 17 -2.37 -14.86 -26.85
C SER A 17 -1.98 -13.39 -26.71
N VAL A 18 -2.99 -12.53 -26.60
CA VAL A 18 -2.78 -11.19 -26.05
C VAL A 18 -2.43 -11.37 -24.59
N ASP A 19 -1.13 -11.39 -24.32
CA ASP A 19 -0.55 -11.14 -23.01
C ASP A 19 -1.00 -9.74 -22.56
N LEU A 20 -2.20 -9.66 -21.99
CA LEU A 20 -2.54 -8.65 -21.00
C LEU A 20 -1.76 -9.02 -19.73
N GLU A 21 -0.44 -8.83 -19.81
CA GLU A 21 0.38 -8.59 -18.64
C GLU A 21 -0.11 -7.26 -18.06
N CYS A 22 -1.20 -7.36 -17.30
CA CYS A 22 -1.68 -6.31 -16.44
C CYS A 22 -0.50 -5.99 -15.55
N GLY A 23 0.17 -4.87 -15.85
CA GLY A 23 1.18 -4.26 -15.02
C GLY A 23 0.59 -3.84 -13.69
N LEU A 24 0.22 -4.83 -12.87
CA LEU A 24 0.32 -4.74 -11.43
C LEU A 24 1.82 -4.75 -11.16
N THR A 25 2.45 -3.61 -11.43
CA THR A 25 3.53 -3.18 -10.56
C THR A 25 2.91 -3.18 -9.17
N SER A 26 3.07 -4.29 -8.46
CA SER A 26 2.96 -4.33 -7.02
C SER A 26 4.06 -3.38 -6.54
N SER A 27 3.73 -2.09 -6.54
CA SER A 27 4.41 -1.12 -5.73
C SER A 27 4.51 -1.78 -4.36
N PRO A 28 5.68 -1.79 -3.71
CA PRO A 28 5.80 -2.24 -2.34
C PRO A 28 5.14 -1.18 -1.46
N HIS A 29 3.83 -0.99 -1.63
CA HIS A 29 3.01 -0.34 -0.64
C HIS A 29 3.04 -1.29 0.54
N SER A 30 3.71 -0.85 1.59
CA SER A 30 3.50 -1.34 2.93
C SER A 30 2.01 -1.54 3.14
N LEU A 31 1.55 -2.77 3.33
CA LEU A 31 0.15 -3.04 3.60
C LEU A 31 -0.24 -2.22 4.83
N THR A 32 -1.17 -1.29 4.63
CA THR A 32 -1.68 -0.48 5.74
C THR A 32 -2.47 -1.37 6.68
N ARG A 33 -2.56 -0.99 7.96
CA ARG A 33 -3.40 -1.71 8.93
C ARG A 33 -4.85 -1.89 8.42
N ARG A 34 -5.39 -0.88 7.72
CA ARG A 34 -6.74 -0.91 7.15
C ARG A 34 -6.89 -2.01 6.11
N GLU A 35 -5.94 -2.13 5.20
CA GLU A 35 -5.94 -3.15 4.15
C GLU A 35 -5.81 -4.54 4.74
N MET A 36 -4.88 -4.74 5.69
CA MET A 36 -4.72 -6.03 6.36
C MET A 36 -5.98 -6.46 7.12
N GLU A 37 -6.62 -5.54 7.85
CA GLU A 37 -7.87 -5.82 8.56
C GLU A 37 -9.01 -6.14 7.59
N ARG A 38 -9.11 -5.41 6.48
CA ARG A 38 -10.10 -5.67 5.43
C ARG A 38 -9.90 -7.07 4.84
N ASP A 39 -8.68 -7.36 4.39
CA ASP A 39 -8.36 -8.58 3.67
C ASP A 39 -8.53 -9.80 4.59
N LEU A 40 -8.15 -9.66 5.86
CA LEU A 40 -8.39 -10.68 6.88
C LEU A 40 -9.88 -10.98 7.06
N VAL A 41 -10.73 -9.95 7.19
CA VAL A 41 -12.17 -10.17 7.36
C VAL A 41 -12.79 -10.76 6.09
N LEU A 42 -12.44 -10.24 4.91
CA LEU A 42 -12.97 -10.71 3.63
C LEU A 42 -12.58 -12.16 3.32
N ALA A 43 -11.40 -12.62 3.77
CA ALA A 43 -10.98 -14.01 3.61
C ALA A 43 -11.94 -15.01 4.29
N PHE A 44 -12.71 -14.57 5.29
CA PHE A 44 -13.68 -15.38 6.01
C PHE A 44 -15.14 -14.97 5.76
N ASP A 45 -15.41 -13.92 4.98
CA ASP A 45 -16.76 -13.43 4.69
C ASP A 45 -17.47 -14.33 3.67
N SER A 46 -17.88 -15.51 4.14
CA SER A 46 -18.73 -16.43 3.39
C SER A 46 -20.21 -16.20 3.73
N ARG A 47 -21.06 -16.37 2.71
CA ARG A 47 -22.53 -16.37 2.84
C ARG A 47 -23.08 -17.72 3.31
N ASP A 48 -22.24 -18.74 3.39
CA ASP A 48 -22.63 -20.09 3.79
C ASP A 48 -22.26 -20.33 5.26
N LEU A 49 -23.20 -20.91 6.00
CA LEU A 49 -22.97 -21.39 7.37
C LEU A 49 -22.67 -22.90 7.37
N ARG A 50 -21.77 -23.33 8.25
CA ARG A 50 -21.56 -24.76 8.50
C ARG A 50 -22.71 -25.33 9.32
N ARG A 51 -22.82 -26.65 9.32
CA ARG A 51 -23.80 -27.36 10.16
C ARG A 51 -23.57 -26.98 11.63
N HIS A 52 -24.65 -26.66 12.34
CA HIS A 52 -24.64 -26.19 13.73
C HIS A 52 -24.09 -24.77 13.95
N GLU A 53 -23.90 -23.97 12.89
CA GLU A 53 -23.64 -22.54 13.03
C GLU A 53 -24.93 -21.73 12.90
N ALA A 54 -24.89 -20.56 13.51
CA ALA A 54 -25.95 -19.56 13.48
C ALA A 54 -25.38 -18.22 12.98
N TRP A 55 -26.27 -17.37 12.49
CA TRP A 55 -25.95 -16.00 12.15
C TRP A 55 -25.76 -15.18 13.42
N LEU A 56 -24.73 -14.33 13.43
CA LEU A 56 -24.55 -13.31 14.46
C LEU A 56 -24.94 -11.97 13.89
N LEU A 57 -25.85 -11.30 14.58
CA LEU A 57 -26.41 -10.04 14.12
C LEU A 57 -25.60 -8.88 14.69
N VAL A 58 -25.19 -7.99 13.79
CA VAL A 58 -24.38 -6.80 14.07
C VAL A 58 -25.13 -5.58 13.54
N GLU A 59 -25.14 -4.50 14.31
CA GLU A 59 -25.79 -3.25 13.89
C GLU A 59 -25.10 -2.64 12.65
N THR A 60 -25.91 -2.13 11.72
CA THR A 60 -25.42 -1.59 10.45
C THR A 60 -24.58 -0.34 10.67
N LYS A 61 -24.88 0.48 11.68
CA LYS A 61 -24.11 1.69 11.99
C LYS A 61 -22.64 1.41 12.29
N TRP A 62 -22.37 0.36 13.07
CA TRP A 62 -21.00 -0.06 13.38
C TRP A 62 -20.30 -0.61 12.12
N LEU A 63 -21.00 -1.44 11.33
CA LEU A 63 -20.48 -1.97 10.07
C LEU A 63 -20.17 -0.87 9.05
N ASP A 64 -21.00 0.17 8.95
CA ASP A 64 -20.79 1.30 8.05
C ASP A 64 -19.56 2.12 8.48
N ALA A 65 -19.36 2.29 9.80
CA ALA A 65 -18.16 2.93 10.34
C ALA A 65 -16.90 2.09 10.06
N TRP A 66 -16.99 0.77 10.22
CA TRP A 66 -15.92 -0.16 9.88
C TRP A 66 -15.58 -0.13 8.39
N MET A 67 -16.59 -0.23 7.51
CA MET A 67 -16.41 -0.15 6.06
C MET A 67 -15.79 1.18 5.64
N SER A 68 -16.26 2.29 6.20
CA SER A 68 -15.69 3.61 5.94
C SER A 68 -14.24 3.70 6.39
N TYR A 69 -13.90 3.11 7.55
CA TYR A 69 -12.54 3.04 8.04
C TYR A 69 -11.62 2.25 7.10
N VAL A 70 -11.98 1.01 6.76
CA VAL A 70 -11.11 0.11 5.98
C VAL A 70 -10.99 0.49 4.51
N LEU A 71 -11.96 1.23 3.96
CA LEU A 71 -11.89 1.80 2.62
C LEU A 71 -11.29 3.22 2.59
N GLY A 72 -11.02 3.80 3.75
CA GLY A 72 -10.42 5.12 3.87
C GLY A 72 -8.95 5.12 3.51
N ASP A 73 -8.50 6.21 2.89
CA ASP A 73 -7.09 6.46 2.59
C ASP A 73 -6.37 7.04 3.81
N ASP A 74 -5.24 6.46 4.21
CA ASP A 74 -4.44 6.92 5.35
C ASP A 74 -3.79 8.30 5.12
N ASP A 75 -3.56 8.69 3.86
CA ASP A 75 -2.95 9.98 3.52
C ASP A 75 -3.93 11.17 3.63
N ASN A 76 -5.21 10.90 3.86
CA ASN A 76 -6.23 11.92 3.97
C ASN A 76 -6.40 12.40 5.42
N ALA A 77 -6.21 13.71 5.68
CA ALA A 77 -6.45 14.30 7.00
C ALA A 77 -7.90 14.11 7.52
N ASN A 78 -8.85 13.89 6.62
CA ASN A 78 -10.25 13.59 6.93
C ASN A 78 -10.56 12.09 6.83
N ALA A 79 -9.55 11.21 6.88
CA ALA A 79 -9.76 9.78 6.84
C ALA A 79 -10.73 9.34 7.94
N PRO A 80 -11.69 8.44 7.63
CA PRO A 80 -12.58 7.90 8.64
C PRO A 80 -11.78 7.25 9.76
N LYS A 81 -12.22 7.50 10.99
CA LYS A 81 -11.58 6.98 12.20
C LYS A 81 -11.86 5.49 12.35
N ARG A 82 -10.94 4.79 13.01
CA ARG A 82 -11.14 3.39 13.43
C ARG A 82 -12.47 3.28 14.20
N PRO A 83 -13.33 2.31 13.87
CA PRO A 83 -14.54 2.11 14.66
C PRO A 83 -14.16 1.78 16.10
N GLY A 84 -15.00 2.19 17.03
CA GLY A 84 -14.88 1.77 18.42
C GLY A 84 -15.19 0.28 18.59
N PRO A 85 -15.28 -0.19 19.85
CA PRO A 85 -15.64 -1.57 20.11
C PRO A 85 -16.98 -1.97 19.46
N LEU A 86 -17.10 -3.24 19.11
CA LEU A 86 -18.33 -3.79 18.57
C LEU A 86 -19.47 -3.58 19.58
N THR A 87 -20.52 -2.91 19.12
CA THR A 87 -21.72 -2.63 19.92
C THR A 87 -22.98 -2.99 19.14
N ASN A 88 -24.05 -3.33 19.88
CA ASN A 88 -25.40 -3.59 19.39
C ASN A 88 -26.42 -2.74 20.15
N ASP A 89 -26.00 -1.60 20.72
CA ASP A 89 -26.83 -0.74 21.56
C ASP A 89 -28.09 -0.23 20.86
N THR A 90 -28.04 -0.08 19.53
CA THR A 90 -29.22 0.38 18.80
C THR A 90 -30.25 -0.71 18.56
N LEU A 91 -29.85 -1.98 18.65
CA LEU A 91 -30.70 -3.16 18.44
C LEU A 91 -31.34 -3.67 19.74
N PHE A 92 -30.70 -3.40 20.88
CA PHE A 92 -31.11 -3.93 22.18
C PHE A 92 -31.54 -2.83 23.14
N ASP A 93 -32.69 -3.02 23.78
CA ASP A 93 -33.13 -2.18 24.87
C ASP A 93 -32.53 -2.68 26.19
N ARG A 94 -31.65 -1.87 26.79
CA ARG A 94 -30.98 -2.19 28.05
C ARG A 94 -31.91 -2.11 29.26
N GLU A 95 -33.00 -1.35 29.19
CA GLU A 95 -33.96 -1.20 30.30
C GLU A 95 -34.94 -2.39 30.31
N GLU A 96 -35.45 -2.76 29.15
CA GLU A 96 -36.44 -3.83 29.00
C GLU A 96 -35.80 -5.22 28.76
N PHE A 97 -34.46 -5.27 28.65
CA PHE A 97 -33.68 -6.48 28.37
C PHE A 97 -34.20 -7.29 27.17
N ARG A 98 -34.64 -6.59 26.11
CA ARG A 98 -35.15 -7.21 24.87
C ARG A 98 -34.64 -6.52 23.63
N VAL A 99 -34.71 -7.23 22.50
CA VAL A 99 -34.49 -6.62 21.19
C VAL A 99 -35.59 -5.58 20.94
N ARG A 100 -35.22 -4.42 20.36
CA ARG A 100 -36.18 -3.39 20.00
C ARG A 100 -37.15 -3.86 18.90
N ASP A 101 -38.33 -3.26 18.87
CA ASP A 101 -39.35 -3.58 17.89
C ASP A 101 -39.08 -2.89 16.53
N ASN A 102 -39.62 -3.46 15.44
CA ASN A 102 -39.58 -2.94 14.07
C ASN A 102 -38.18 -2.75 13.45
N LEU A 103 -37.20 -3.56 13.84
CA LEU A 103 -35.87 -3.62 13.25
C LEU A 103 -35.91 -4.36 11.92
N LEU A 104 -35.30 -3.76 10.90
CA LEU A 104 -35.28 -4.25 9.54
C LEU A 104 -33.89 -4.80 9.18
N GLN A 105 -33.88 -6.01 8.62
CA GLN A 105 -32.67 -6.61 8.07
C GLN A 105 -32.07 -5.69 6.99
N THR A 106 -30.73 -5.63 6.91
CA THR A 106 -29.94 -4.80 5.97
C THR A 106 -29.94 -3.30 6.29
N LYS A 107 -31.01 -2.77 6.89
CA LYS A 107 -31.11 -1.37 7.30
C LYS A 107 -30.55 -1.15 8.71
N ASP A 108 -31.06 -1.93 9.68
CA ASP A 108 -30.73 -1.74 11.09
C ASP A 108 -29.63 -2.72 11.52
N TYR A 109 -29.64 -3.93 10.98
CA TYR A 109 -28.65 -4.96 11.28
C TYR A 109 -28.30 -5.84 10.07
N ARG A 110 -27.15 -6.50 10.13
CA ARG A 110 -26.72 -7.53 9.19
C ARG A 110 -26.27 -8.78 9.93
N GLY A 111 -26.43 -9.94 9.29
CA GLY A 111 -25.90 -11.19 9.80
C GLY A 111 -24.51 -11.45 9.25
N VAL A 112 -23.61 -11.86 10.14
CA VAL A 112 -22.27 -12.32 9.81
C VAL A 112 -22.07 -13.74 10.35
N ASN A 113 -21.15 -14.48 9.74
CA ASN A 113 -20.81 -15.81 10.23
C ASN A 113 -19.98 -15.75 11.54
N PRO A 114 -19.86 -16.88 12.27
CA PRO A 114 -19.13 -16.93 13.55
C PRO A 114 -17.66 -16.48 13.46
N GLN A 115 -16.98 -16.76 12.35
CA GLN A 115 -15.58 -16.40 12.18
C GLN A 115 -15.40 -14.89 11.99
N VAL A 116 -16.23 -14.26 11.17
CA VAL A 116 -16.23 -12.81 10.96
C VAL A 116 -16.60 -12.07 12.25
N TYR A 117 -17.61 -12.53 12.98
CA TYR A 117 -17.95 -11.93 14.28
C TYR A 117 -16.78 -11.98 15.26
N ALA A 118 -16.11 -13.14 15.35
CA ALA A 118 -14.96 -13.31 16.23
C ALA A 118 -13.80 -12.38 15.83
N LEU A 119 -13.55 -12.19 14.53
CA LEU A 119 -12.55 -11.25 14.04
C LEU A 119 -12.87 -9.81 14.44
N TYR A 120 -14.12 -9.36 14.27
CA TYR A 120 -14.52 -8.02 14.73
C TYR A 120 -14.32 -7.84 16.24
N ALA A 121 -14.73 -8.84 17.03
CA ALA A 121 -14.57 -8.82 18.47
C ALA A 121 -13.10 -8.76 18.91
N GLU A 122 -12.19 -9.47 18.23
CA GLU A 122 -10.75 -9.44 18.56
C GLU A 122 -10.05 -8.17 18.05
N LEU A 123 -10.44 -7.66 16.87
CA LEU A 123 -9.83 -6.46 16.27
C LEU A 123 -10.21 -5.15 16.96
N TYR A 124 -11.45 -5.06 17.45
CA TYR A 124 -12.01 -3.81 17.97
C TYR A 124 -12.45 -3.92 19.44
N GLY A 125 -12.51 -5.13 19.99
CA GLY A 125 -13.11 -5.38 21.29
C GLY A 125 -14.64 -5.44 21.23
N THR A 126 -15.23 -5.75 22.37
CA THR A 126 -16.69 -5.74 22.57
C THR A 126 -16.98 -4.88 23.79
N ASP A 127 -17.77 -3.82 23.66
CA ASP A 127 -18.15 -2.92 24.77
C ASP A 127 -19.24 -3.58 25.65
N ASP A 128 -18.89 -4.73 26.25
CA ASP A 128 -19.80 -5.67 26.92
C ASP A 128 -21.00 -6.16 26.07
N ALA A 129 -20.95 -5.89 24.77
CA ALA A 129 -21.97 -6.27 23.82
C ALA A 129 -22.07 -7.80 23.73
N LYS A 130 -23.21 -8.33 24.18
CA LYS A 130 -23.50 -9.77 24.06
C LYS A 130 -23.85 -10.10 22.61
N PRO A 131 -23.33 -11.22 22.06
CA PRO A 131 -23.69 -11.66 20.73
C PRO A 131 -25.20 -11.91 20.60
N ILE A 132 -25.82 -11.38 19.54
CA ILE A 132 -27.22 -11.67 19.19
C ILE A 132 -27.19 -12.73 18.10
N ALA A 133 -27.40 -14.00 18.47
CA ALA A 133 -27.34 -15.12 17.52
C ALA A 133 -28.74 -15.64 17.15
N ARG A 134 -28.92 -15.99 15.88
CA ARG A 134 -30.16 -16.53 15.30
C ARG A 134 -29.87 -17.59 14.24
N TRP A 135 -30.70 -18.63 14.18
CA TRP A 135 -30.59 -19.67 13.15
C TRP A 135 -30.92 -19.15 11.74
N THR A 136 -31.73 -18.09 11.67
CA THR A 136 -32.07 -17.37 10.44
C THR A 136 -31.60 -15.92 10.56
N LEU A 137 -31.64 -15.17 9.47
CA LEU A 137 -31.30 -13.74 9.48
C LEU A 137 -32.40 -12.85 10.10
N ASP A 138 -33.48 -13.43 10.61
CA ASP A 138 -34.54 -12.69 11.29
C ASP A 138 -34.21 -12.52 12.78
N ILE A 139 -34.04 -11.28 13.22
CA ILE A 139 -33.74 -10.94 14.62
C ILE A 139 -34.87 -11.35 15.60
N TYR A 140 -36.10 -11.48 15.11
CA TYR A 140 -37.26 -11.90 15.90
C TYR A 140 -37.45 -13.42 15.92
N ALA A 141 -36.64 -14.18 15.18
CA ALA A 141 -36.64 -15.64 15.26
C ALA A 141 -36.18 -16.14 16.64
N THR A 142 -36.40 -17.43 16.89
CA THR A 142 -35.99 -18.08 18.14
C THR A 142 -34.51 -17.84 18.44
N PRO A 143 -34.17 -17.32 19.64
CA PRO A 143 -32.78 -17.08 20.00
C PRO A 143 -32.03 -18.40 20.16
N VAL A 144 -30.73 -18.37 19.82
CA VAL A 144 -29.81 -19.47 20.13
C VAL A 144 -29.46 -19.43 21.62
N MET A 145 -29.34 -20.59 22.26
CA MET A 145 -29.02 -20.68 23.68
C MET A 145 -27.60 -20.15 23.95
N VAL A 146 -27.39 -19.53 25.11
CA VAL A 146 -26.11 -18.90 25.45
C VAL A 146 -24.95 -19.90 25.46
N ASP A 147 -25.20 -21.14 25.92
CA ASP A 147 -24.18 -22.19 25.93
C ASP A 147 -23.81 -22.63 24.51
N ASP A 148 -24.79 -22.79 23.62
CA ASP A 148 -24.56 -23.09 22.20
C ASP A 148 -23.76 -21.97 21.51
N ILE A 149 -24.07 -20.70 21.82
CA ILE A 149 -23.30 -19.55 21.30
C ILE A 149 -21.86 -19.62 21.77
N ARG A 150 -21.62 -19.94 23.05
CA ARG A 150 -20.28 -20.04 23.62
C ARG A 150 -19.49 -21.16 22.96
N GLU A 151 -20.11 -22.33 22.76
CA GLU A 151 -19.50 -23.47 22.08
C GLU A 151 -19.20 -23.14 20.62
N MET A 152 -20.18 -22.59 19.89
CA MET A 152 -20.04 -22.18 18.49
C MET A 152 -18.91 -21.16 18.28
N LEU A 153 -18.78 -20.17 19.18
CA LEU A 153 -17.76 -19.13 19.08
C LEU A 153 -16.39 -19.56 19.65
N HIS A 154 -16.27 -20.70 20.31
CA HIS A 154 -15.03 -21.11 20.96
C HIS A 154 -13.87 -21.22 19.96
N VAL A 155 -14.04 -22.03 18.91
CA VAL A 155 -13.02 -22.22 17.87
C VAL A 155 -12.80 -20.94 17.04
N PRO A 156 -13.85 -20.24 16.56
CA PRO A 156 -13.69 -18.96 15.87
C PRO A 156 -12.90 -17.91 16.64
N ARG A 157 -13.13 -17.78 17.96
CA ARG A 157 -12.38 -16.85 18.83
C ARG A 157 -10.91 -17.19 18.92
N LEU A 158 -10.57 -18.46 19.14
CA LEU A 158 -9.18 -18.90 19.19
C LEU A 158 -8.45 -18.62 17.86
N ARG A 159 -9.12 -18.90 16.74
CA ARG A 159 -8.58 -18.60 15.41
C ARG A 159 -8.41 -17.11 15.17
N ALA A 160 -9.44 -16.32 15.48
CA ALA A 160 -9.40 -14.86 15.33
C ALA A 160 -8.24 -14.26 16.14
N ARG A 161 -8.06 -14.67 17.40
CA ARG A 161 -6.93 -14.24 18.22
C ARG A 161 -5.58 -14.58 17.59
N SER A 162 -5.44 -15.79 17.02
CA SER A 162 -4.22 -16.19 16.32
C SER A 162 -3.95 -15.29 15.11
N PHE A 163 -4.94 -15.12 14.23
CA PHE A 163 -4.79 -14.30 13.01
C PHE A 163 -4.52 -12.83 13.32
N VAL A 164 -5.20 -12.26 14.31
CA VAL A 164 -4.99 -10.87 14.74
C VAL A 164 -3.61 -10.70 15.37
N THR A 165 -3.12 -11.70 16.10
CA THR A 165 -1.76 -11.68 16.67
C THR A 165 -0.72 -11.68 15.54
N GLU A 166 -0.84 -12.59 14.59
CA GLU A 166 0.04 -12.70 13.42
C GLU A 166 0.04 -11.39 12.60
N MET A 167 -1.14 -10.85 12.29
CA MET A 167 -1.29 -9.56 11.60
C MET A 167 -0.61 -8.42 12.36
N ASN A 168 -0.74 -8.36 13.68
CA ASN A 168 -0.10 -7.32 14.49
C ASN A 168 1.43 -7.49 14.55
N GLU A 169 1.94 -8.72 14.57
CA GLU A 169 3.38 -9.01 14.51
C GLU A 169 3.99 -8.58 13.18
N GLU A 170 3.27 -8.80 12.07
CA GLU A 170 3.66 -8.34 10.74
C GLU A 170 3.71 -6.81 10.66
N LEU A 171 2.67 -6.12 11.16
CA LEU A 171 2.65 -4.65 11.24
C LEU A 171 3.82 -4.09 12.06
N GLN A 172 4.09 -4.67 13.22
CA GLN A 172 5.22 -4.24 14.06
C GLN A 172 6.57 -4.47 13.39
N SER A 173 6.73 -5.59 12.69
CA SER A 173 7.96 -5.92 11.96
C SER A 173 8.19 -4.94 10.81
N HIS A 174 7.13 -4.59 10.11
CA HIS A 174 7.15 -3.59 9.06
C HIS A 174 7.53 -2.20 9.58
N GLU A 175 6.93 -1.75 10.69
CA GLU A 175 7.26 -0.48 11.35
C GLU A 175 8.73 -0.41 11.78
N LYS A 176 9.24 -1.44 12.47
CA LYS A 176 10.65 -1.51 12.90
C LYS A 176 11.62 -1.53 11.72
N GLY A 177 11.28 -2.25 10.64
CA GLY A 177 12.08 -2.26 9.42
C GLY A 177 12.18 -0.87 8.79
N LEU A 178 11.05 -0.13 8.76
CA LEU A 178 11.00 1.24 8.25
C LEU A 178 11.80 2.22 9.12
N GLU A 179 11.73 2.08 10.45
CA GLU A 179 12.54 2.87 11.39
C GLU A 179 14.03 2.61 11.21
N GLY A 180 14.44 1.34 11.08
CA GLY A 180 15.84 0.98 10.83
C GLY A 180 16.41 1.50 9.51
N LEU A 181 15.56 1.65 8.48
CA LEU A 181 15.95 2.29 7.22
C LEU A 181 16.11 3.81 7.38
N LYS A 182 15.18 4.46 8.11
CA LYS A 182 15.25 5.91 8.38
C LYS A 182 16.50 6.29 9.17
N THR A 183 16.80 5.55 10.24
CA THR A 183 18.01 5.80 11.06
C THR A 183 19.28 5.63 10.25
N ARG A 184 19.37 4.57 9.43
CA ARG A 184 20.51 4.36 8.54
C ARG A 184 20.68 5.48 7.51
N GLU A 185 19.58 5.97 6.91
CA GLU A 185 19.65 7.11 6.01
C GLU A 185 20.11 8.39 6.71
N GLU A 186 19.69 8.62 7.95
CA GLU A 186 20.11 9.76 8.77
C GLU A 186 21.60 9.66 9.13
N GLU A 187 22.08 8.49 9.56
CA GLU A 187 23.51 8.24 9.80
C GLU A 187 24.35 8.39 8.52
N GLU A 188 23.87 7.93 7.37
CA GLU A 188 24.54 8.13 6.08
C GLU A 188 24.55 9.61 5.66
N LYS A 189 23.47 10.36 5.93
CA LYS A 189 23.40 11.82 5.70
C LYS A 189 24.35 12.58 6.63
N GLU A 190 24.41 12.23 7.91
CA GLU A 190 25.34 12.79 8.90
C GLU A 190 26.80 12.45 8.59
N SER A 191 27.07 11.21 8.16
CA SER A 191 28.39 10.78 7.68
C SER A 191 28.81 11.55 6.41
N TRP A 192 27.87 11.83 5.51
CA TRP A 192 28.13 12.61 4.30
C TRP A 192 28.37 14.10 4.58
N THR A 193 27.62 14.71 5.51
CA THR A 193 27.86 16.10 5.93
C THR A 193 29.22 16.25 6.62
N TYR A 194 29.61 15.30 7.49
CA TYR A 194 30.94 15.28 8.10
C TYR A 194 32.08 14.99 7.09
N ARG A 195 31.88 14.07 6.13
CA ARG A 195 32.87 13.81 5.05
C ARG A 195 33.04 14.99 4.08
N CYS A 196 32.06 15.90 3.99
CA CYS A 196 32.17 17.11 3.16
C CYS A 196 33.01 18.21 3.82
N LEU A 197 33.19 18.20 5.15
CA LEU A 197 34.01 19.19 5.86
C LEU A 197 35.53 18.93 5.71
N CYS A 198 35.94 17.69 5.45
CA CYS A 198 37.37 17.33 5.37
C CYS A 198 38.05 17.58 4.01
N ARG A 199 37.37 18.14 3.00
CA ARG A 199 38.01 18.50 1.71
C ARG A 199 38.05 20.00 1.40
N CYS A 200 37.45 20.84 2.24
CA CYS A 200 37.55 22.30 2.12
C CYS A 200 38.60 22.89 3.08
N GLU A 201 38.85 22.25 4.22
CA GLU A 201 39.89 22.72 5.16
C GLU A 201 41.33 22.42 4.70
N PHE A 202 41.54 21.49 3.76
CA PHE A 202 42.87 21.24 3.16
C PHE A 202 43.11 22.00 1.84
N LEU A 203 42.08 22.60 1.24
CA LEU A 203 42.24 23.45 0.05
C LEU A 203 42.69 24.88 0.41
N VAL A 204 42.46 25.32 1.64
CA VAL A 204 42.89 26.64 2.13
C VAL A 204 44.40 26.68 2.45
N PRO A 205 45.04 25.64 3.04
CA PRO A 205 46.50 25.63 3.25
C PRO A 205 47.32 25.42 1.98
N CYS A 206 46.80 24.74 0.94
CA CYS A 206 47.54 24.55 -0.31
C CYS A 206 47.62 25.83 -1.16
N LEU A 207 46.60 26.69 -1.10
CA LEU A 207 46.61 28.00 -1.77
C LEU A 207 47.44 29.04 -1.00
N ASN A 208 47.63 28.85 0.32
CA ASN A 208 48.51 29.69 1.14
C ASN A 208 49.99 29.57 0.80
N ARG A 209 50.44 28.46 0.20
CA ARG A 209 51.85 28.29 -0.18
C ARG A 209 52.19 28.89 -1.56
N LEU A 210 51.19 29.17 -2.39
CA LEU A 210 51.39 29.65 -3.77
C LEU A 210 51.08 31.15 -3.97
N LEU A 211 50.29 31.79 -3.10
CA LEU A 211 49.78 33.16 -3.35
C LEU A 211 50.03 34.19 -2.23
N GLY A 212 50.93 33.93 -1.29
CA GLY A 212 51.57 34.96 -0.45
C GLY A 212 50.63 36.07 0.08
N GLY A 213 49.66 35.70 0.92
CA GLY A 213 48.78 36.67 1.58
C GLY A 213 48.10 36.06 2.79
N GLY A 214 48.51 36.45 3.99
CA GLY A 214 47.89 36.02 5.24
C GLY A 214 46.52 36.68 5.48
N PRO A 215 45.61 36.04 6.22
CA PRO A 215 44.28 36.59 6.48
C PRO A 215 44.37 37.78 7.44
N THR A 216 43.88 38.94 7.02
CA THR A 216 43.53 40.05 7.91
C THR A 216 42.11 39.83 8.40
N TYR A 217 41.96 39.54 9.70
CA TYR A 217 40.65 39.36 10.32
C TYR A 217 39.93 40.71 10.40
N LYS A 218 38.83 40.87 9.65
CA LYS A 218 37.82 41.89 9.95
C LYS A 218 36.77 41.28 10.87
N LYS A 219 36.38 42.04 11.89
CA LYS A 219 35.47 41.65 12.97
C LYS A 219 34.13 41.12 12.47
N GLU A 220 33.61 40.20 13.29
CA GLU A 220 32.37 39.43 13.18
C GLU A 220 31.17 40.22 12.66
N LYS A 221 30.48 39.64 11.68
CA LYS A 221 29.04 39.79 11.55
C LYS A 221 28.41 38.46 11.95
N GLU A 222 27.37 38.53 12.77
CA GLU A 222 26.53 37.39 13.12
C GLU A 222 26.10 36.65 11.85
N THR A 223 26.66 35.47 11.63
CA THR A 223 26.23 34.57 10.57
C THR A 223 24.93 33.89 11.01
N SER A 224 23.86 34.17 10.27
CA SER A 224 22.56 33.52 10.42
C SER A 224 22.65 32.09 9.91
N TRP A 225 21.91 31.17 10.54
CA TRP A 225 21.78 29.76 10.15
C TRP A 225 21.44 29.54 8.67
N SER A 226 20.87 30.54 8.00
CA SER A 226 20.56 30.55 6.57
C SER A 226 21.78 30.58 5.63
N ASP A 227 22.95 31.00 6.11
CA ASP A 227 24.19 31.06 5.30
C ASP A 227 24.80 29.68 5.07
N TYR A 228 24.53 28.70 5.94
CA TYR A 228 25.04 27.33 5.82
C TYR A 228 24.37 26.53 4.68
N PHE A 229 23.19 26.95 4.20
CA PHE A 229 22.46 26.23 3.14
C PHE A 229 22.85 26.63 1.70
N ASN A 230 23.73 27.60 1.51
CA ASN A 230 23.95 28.19 0.18
C ASN A 230 25.11 27.61 -0.66
N CYS A 231 25.87 26.63 -0.14
CA CYS A 231 27.06 26.14 -0.85
C CYS A 231 26.74 25.07 -1.94
N CYS A 232 25.72 24.24 -1.75
CA CYS A 232 25.44 23.11 -2.67
C CYS A 232 24.47 23.44 -3.83
N CYS A 233 23.65 24.48 -3.72
CA CYS A 233 22.64 24.82 -4.75
C CYS A 233 23.24 25.40 -6.05
N LYS A 234 24.49 25.86 -6.05
CA LYS A 234 25.15 26.37 -7.28
C LYS A 234 25.67 25.26 -8.21
N ARG A 235 25.89 24.04 -7.71
CA ARG A 235 26.42 22.93 -8.53
C ARG A 235 25.35 22.30 -9.44
N LYS A 236 24.10 22.17 -8.95
CA LYS A 236 22.95 21.74 -9.79
C LYS A 236 22.61 22.77 -10.89
N ARG A 237 22.77 24.07 -10.63
CA ARG A 237 22.55 25.14 -11.64
C ARG A 237 23.61 25.16 -12.76
N ARG A 238 24.79 24.56 -12.57
CA ARG A 238 25.85 24.43 -13.59
C ARG A 238 25.66 23.22 -14.51
N GLN A 239 25.04 22.14 -14.05
CA GLN A 239 24.71 20.99 -14.92
C GLN A 239 23.54 21.30 -15.88
N ALA A 240 22.52 22.05 -15.43
CA ALA A 240 21.42 22.50 -16.30
C ALA A 240 21.87 23.48 -17.41
N LYS A 241 22.98 24.20 -17.24
CA LYS A 241 23.55 25.09 -18.27
C LYS A 241 24.45 24.37 -19.27
N LYS A 242 25.00 23.18 -18.94
CA LYS A 242 25.78 22.36 -19.90
C LYS A 242 24.89 21.59 -20.88
N SER A 243 23.71 21.11 -20.49
CA SER A 243 22.80 20.42 -21.42
C SER A 243 22.20 21.36 -22.49
N LYS A 244 21.97 22.64 -22.15
CA LYS A 244 21.47 23.64 -23.12
C LYS A 244 22.52 24.15 -24.13
N LYS A 245 23.83 24.01 -23.85
CA LYS A 245 24.90 24.42 -24.79
C LYS A 245 25.21 23.35 -25.84
N SER A 246 25.00 22.07 -25.52
CA SER A 246 25.13 20.95 -26.48
C SER A 246 24.05 20.99 -27.58
N LYS A 247 22.80 21.32 -27.25
CA LYS A 247 21.70 21.42 -28.23
C LYS A 247 21.82 22.60 -29.21
N LYS A 248 22.61 23.65 -28.90
CA LYS A 248 22.75 24.82 -29.77
C LYS A 248 23.88 24.69 -30.80
N ASN A 249 24.85 23.78 -30.58
CA ASN A 249 26.00 23.62 -31.47
C ASN A 249 25.77 22.65 -32.64
N LYS A 250 24.60 22.00 -32.70
CA LYS A 250 24.21 21.08 -33.80
C LYS A 250 23.31 21.75 -34.86
N LYS A 251 23.04 23.07 -34.75
CA LYS A 251 22.09 23.82 -35.59
C LYS A 251 22.76 24.91 -36.46
N SER A 252 24.07 24.86 -36.69
CA SER A 252 24.76 25.87 -37.50
C SER A 252 25.96 25.28 -38.25
N ARG A 253 25.69 24.41 -39.22
CA ARG A 253 26.55 24.24 -40.40
C ARG A 253 25.67 23.68 -41.51
N GLY A 254 25.15 24.60 -42.31
CA GLY A 254 24.26 24.33 -43.43
C GLY A 254 24.99 23.71 -44.62
N GLU A 255 24.22 22.90 -45.36
CA GLU A 255 23.88 23.09 -46.78
C GLU A 255 25.04 23.41 -47.73
N GLU A 256 25.38 22.46 -48.60
CA GLU A 256 25.31 22.65 -50.06
C GLU A 256 25.42 21.29 -50.80
N GLU A 257 24.99 21.32 -52.05
CA GLU A 257 24.18 20.35 -52.78
C GLU A 257 24.96 19.29 -53.61
N THR A 258 24.15 18.49 -54.35
CA THR A 258 24.47 17.70 -55.57
C THR A 258 25.13 16.33 -55.36
N SER A 259 24.94 15.29 -56.15
CA SER A 259 23.93 14.84 -57.13
C SER A 259 24.21 13.34 -57.40
N SER A 260 23.21 12.62 -57.93
CA SER A 260 23.30 11.44 -58.83
C SER A 260 24.06 10.16 -58.43
N ASP A 261 23.31 9.06 -58.59
CA ASP A 261 23.66 7.77 -59.21
C ASP A 261 24.31 6.60 -58.42
N GLU A 262 23.47 5.55 -58.29
CA GLU A 262 23.64 4.19 -58.82
C GLU A 262 24.68 3.20 -58.25
N THR A 263 24.17 1.95 -58.09
CA THR A 263 24.85 0.63 -58.19
C THR A 263 25.72 0.16 -57.01
N SER A 264 25.42 -1.02 -56.43
CA SER A 264 26.12 -2.32 -56.67
C SER A 264 27.40 -2.44 -55.85
N SER A 265 27.85 -3.55 -55.28
CA SER A 265 27.40 -4.88 -54.90
C SER A 265 28.53 -5.41 -53.96
N ASP A 266 28.29 -6.52 -53.25
CA ASP A 266 29.30 -7.50 -52.82
C ASP A 266 30.39 -7.01 -51.83
N GLU A 267 31.05 -7.79 -50.98
CA GLU A 267 30.99 -9.20 -50.61
C GLU A 267 31.72 -9.34 -49.25
N GLU A 268 31.34 -10.38 -48.51
CA GLU A 268 32.20 -11.33 -47.82
C GLU A 268 33.36 -10.96 -46.88
N THR A 269 33.35 -11.72 -45.77
CA THR A 269 34.50 -12.38 -45.10
C THR A 269 35.41 -11.55 -44.19
N HIS A 270 36.01 -12.06 -43.11
CA HIS A 270 36.23 -13.39 -42.54
C HIS A 270 36.40 -13.16 -41.01
N GLY A 271 35.87 -14.00 -40.12
CA GLY A 271 36.60 -15.16 -39.60
C GLY A 271 37.20 -14.87 -38.20
N LEU A 272 36.85 -15.65 -37.16
CA LEU A 272 37.55 -16.89 -36.75
C LEU A 272 38.85 -16.57 -35.98
N LEU A 273 39.19 -17.07 -34.80
CA LEU A 273 38.93 -18.30 -34.02
C LEU A 273 39.28 -17.98 -32.54
N GLY A 274 38.89 -18.75 -31.53
CA GLY A 274 38.26 -20.07 -31.47
C GLY A 274 38.05 -20.47 -30.02
#